data_AF-A0A3C1BBB2-F1
#
_entry.id   AF-A0A3C1BBB2-F1
#
_cell.length_a   1.000
_cell.length_b   1.000
_cell.length_c   1.000
_cell.angle_alpha   90.00
_cell.angle_beta   90.00
_cell.angle_gamma   90.00
#
_symmetry.space_group_name_H-M   'P 1'
#
loop_
_entity.id
_entity.type
_entity.pdbx_description
1 polymer ?
#
loop_
_entity_poly.entity_id
_entity_poly.type
_entity_poly.pdbx_seq_one_letter_code
_entity_poly.pdbx_strand_id
1 'polypeptide(L)' 'MRILITNDDGINAPGLKTLQKIAETLAGAAGDVWTVAPSTERSGVAHAISLSSPVLISQLGPRSFSIDGYPAD' A
#
# COMPACT_ATOMS: atom_id res chain seq x y z
N MET A 1 3.81 -5.75 -17.08
CA MET A 1 2.58 -5.91 -16.28
C MET A 1 2.57 -4.85 -15.18
N ARG A 2 1.40 -4.30 -14.83
CA ARG A 2 1.25 -3.32 -13.74
C ARG A 2 0.56 -3.98 -12.54
N ILE A 3 1.12 -3.80 -11.35
CA ILE A 3 0.60 -4.36 -10.09
C ILE A 3 0.53 -3.23 -9.06
N LEU A 4 -0.61 -3.12 -8.38
CA LEU A 4 -0.76 -2.31 -7.17
C LEU A 4 -0.87 -3.25 -5.97
N ILE A 5 -0.11 -2.98 -4.93
CA ILE A 5 -0.15 -3.72 -3.66
C ILE A 5 -0.49 -2.78 -2.50
N THR A 6 -1.30 -3.29 -1.57
CA THR A 6 -1.73 -2.65 -0.32
C THR A 6 -1.89 -3.72 0.77
N ASN A 7 -2.09 -3.30 2.02
CA ASN A 7 -2.44 -4.16 3.16
C ASN A 7 -3.13 -3.35 4.27
N ASP A 8 -3.50 -4.03 5.35
CA ASP A 8 -4.01 -3.47 6.60
C ASP A 8 -2.97 -3.46 7.73
N ASP A 9 -1.90 -4.27 7.69
CA ASP A 9 -0.80 -4.20 8.69
C ASP A 9 0.03 -2.89 8.60
N GLY A 10 -0.09 -2.16 7.50
CA GLY A 10 0.57 -0.89 7.24
C GLY A 10 1.86 -0.97 6.41
N ILE A 11 2.34 0.20 5.97
CA ILE A 11 3.41 0.37 4.97
C ILE A 11 4.77 -0.22 5.37
N ASN A 12 5.02 -0.31 6.69
CA ASN A 12 6.27 -0.81 7.23
C ASN A 12 6.25 -2.32 7.51
N ALA A 13 5.12 -2.99 7.30
CA ALA A 13 4.93 -4.39 7.64
C ALA A 13 5.92 -5.30 6.89
N PRO A 14 6.53 -6.30 7.56
CA PRO A 14 7.45 -7.23 6.92
C PRO A 14 6.78 -8.07 5.83
N GLY A 15 5.49 -8.38 6.00
CA GLY A 15 4.67 -9.08 4.99
C GLY A 15 4.55 -8.28 3.69
N LEU A 16 4.26 -6.98 3.78
CA LEU A 16 4.15 -6.11 2.60
C LEU A 16 5.47 -6.01 1.83
N LYS A 17 6.60 -5.90 2.54
CA LYS A 17 7.94 -5.91 1.92
C LYS A 17 8.22 -7.22 1.18
N THR A 18 7.76 -8.34 1.73
CA THR A 18 7.88 -9.65 1.07
C THR A 18 6.99 -9.73 -0.17
N LEU A 19 5.74 -9.27 -0.07
CA LEU A 19 4.80 -9.22 -1.19
C LEU A 19 5.32 -8.34 -2.33
N GLN A 20 5.91 -7.19 -2.02
CA GLN A 20 6.51 -6.30 -3.01
C GLN A 20 7.58 -7.02 -3.85
N LYS A 21 8.50 -7.75 -3.20
CA LYS A 21 9.55 -8.51 -3.91
C LYS A 21 8.97 -9.58 -4.84
N ILE A 22 7.90 -10.25 -4.39
CA ILE A 22 7.19 -11.25 -5.20
C ILE A 22 6.53 -10.57 -6.40
N ALA A 23 5.83 -9.45 -6.19
CA ALA A 23 5.18 -8.69 -7.24
C ALA A 23 6.19 -8.16 -8.28
N GLU A 24 7.35 -7.66 -7.85
CA GLU A 24 8.44 -7.22 -8.74
C GLU A 24 8.96 -8.38 -9.59
N THR A 25 9.15 -9.56 -8.99
CA THR A 25 9.56 -10.77 -9.70
C THR A 25 8.52 -11.19 -10.74
N LEU A 26 7.24 -11.19 -10.38
CA LEU A 26 6.14 -11.53 -11.28
C LEU A 26 5.98 -10.53 -12.44
N ALA A 27 6.17 -9.24 -12.17
CA ALA A 27 6.02 -8.19 -13.16
C ALA A 27 7.18 -8.16 -14.18
N GLY A 28 8.34 -8.72 -13.82
CA GLY A 28 9.53 -8.83 -14.66
C GLY A 28 10.32 -7.53 -14.79
N ALA A 29 11.34 -7.51 -15.65
CA ALA A 29 12.27 -6.38 -15.79
C ALA A 29 11.61 -5.06 -16.25
N ALA A 30 10.51 -5.16 -17.01
CA ALA A 30 9.69 -4.02 -17.42
C ALA A 30 8.44 -3.83 -16.51
N GLY A 31 8.48 -4.39 -15.31
CA GLY A 31 7.39 -4.39 -14.35
C GLY A 31 7.09 -3.01 -13.77
N ASP A 32 5.82 -2.76 -13.52
CA ASP A 32 5.33 -1.51 -12.94
C ASP A 32 4.57 -1.78 -11.64
N VAL A 33 5.33 -1.95 -10.55
CA VAL A 33 4.81 -2.27 -9.21
C VAL A 33 4.69 -1.01 -8.37
N TRP A 34 3.51 -0.78 -7.80
CA TRP A 34 3.19 0.33 -6.94
C TRP A 34 2.75 -0.17 -5.57
N THR A 35 3.27 0.46 -4.51
CA THR A 35 2.90 0.16 -3.12
C THR A 35 2.23 1.39 -2.52
N VAL A 36 0.99 1.22 -2.07
CA VAL A 36 0.23 2.23 -1.32
C VAL A 36 -0.41 1.52 -0.15
N ALA A 37 -0.13 1.94 1.08
CA ALA A 37 -0.69 1.30 2.27
C ALA A 37 -0.84 2.29 3.44
N PRO A 38 -1.68 1.98 4.44
CA PRO A 38 -1.82 2.81 5.64
C PRO A 38 -0.49 3.04 6.36
N SER A 39 -0.31 4.22 6.96
CA SER A 39 0.88 4.56 7.76
C SER A 39 1.01 3.70 9.02
N THR A 40 -0.10 3.19 9.53
CA THR A 40 -0.21 2.36 10.74
C THR A 40 -1.09 1.15 10.49
N GLU A 41 -1.11 0.22 11.45
CA GLU A 41 -2.01 -0.93 11.42
C GLU A 41 -3.49 -0.50 11.45
N ARG A 42 -4.32 -1.21 10.67
CA ARG A 42 -5.75 -0.97 10.40
C ARG A 42 -6.54 -2.29 10.30
N SER A 43 -6.18 -3.34 11.02
CA SER A 43 -6.93 -4.61 10.95
C SER A 43 -8.35 -4.45 11.51
N GLY A 44 -9.28 -5.21 10.97
CA GLY A 44 -10.67 -5.24 11.46
C GLY A 44 -11.53 -4.03 11.10
N VAL A 45 -11.05 -3.13 10.22
CA VAL A 45 -11.80 -1.95 9.76
C VAL A 45 -12.75 -2.25 8.57
N ALA A 46 -12.81 -3.50 8.13
CA ALA A 46 -13.57 -3.94 6.95
C ALA A 46 -13.26 -3.06 5.71
N HIS A 47 -14.30 -2.58 5.01
CA HIS A 47 -14.18 -1.67 3.86
C HIS A 47 -14.44 -0.21 4.28
N ALA A 48 -13.90 0.23 5.42
CA ALA A 48 -14.01 1.62 5.84
C ALA A 48 -13.38 2.56 4.80
N ILE A 49 -14.05 3.69 4.55
CA ILE A 49 -13.62 4.74 3.64
C ILE A 49 -13.72 6.08 4.39
N SER A 50 -12.72 6.93 4.24
CA SER A 50 -12.66 8.27 4.82
C SER A 50 -13.63 9.20 4.10
N LEU A 51 -14.78 9.49 4.72
CA LEU A 51 -15.82 10.38 4.16
C LEU A 51 -15.76 11.82 4.70
N SER A 52 -15.33 11.98 5.95
CA SER A 52 -15.43 13.25 6.69
C SER A 52 -14.08 13.94 6.94
N SER A 53 -12.98 13.28 6.58
CA SER A 53 -11.61 13.77 6.76
C SER A 53 -10.81 13.60 5.48
N PRO A 54 -9.91 14.55 5.15
CA PRO A 54 -9.02 14.38 4.02
C PRO A 54 -8.04 13.22 4.27
N VAL A 55 -7.76 12.44 3.23
CA VAL A 55 -6.70 11.43 3.25
C VAL A 55 -5.37 12.11 2.98
N LEU A 56 -4.44 12.02 3.93
CA LEU A 56 -3.09 12.55 3.77
C LEU A 56 -2.18 11.49 3.15
N ILE A 57 -1.43 11.87 2.12
CA ILE A 57 -0.51 10.97 1.41
C ILE A 57 0.92 11.44 1.63
N SER A 58 1.80 10.51 1.99
CA SER A 58 3.25 10.74 2.08
C SER A 58 3.96 9.86 1.06
N GLN A 59 4.80 10.48 0.22
CA GLN A 59 5.64 9.75 -0.71
C GLN A 59 6.92 9.28 -0.01
N LEU A 60 7.13 7.96 0.02
CA LEU A 60 8.30 7.32 0.63
C LEU A 60 9.37 6.95 -0.42
N GLY A 61 8.97 6.84 -1.68
CA GLY A 61 9.86 6.57 -2.81
C GLY A 61 9.14 6.75 -4.15
N PRO A 62 9.82 6.43 -5.27
CA PRO A 62 9.26 6.66 -6.60
C PRO A 62 7.91 5.97 -6.86
N ARG A 63 7.66 4.81 -6.23
CA ARG A 63 6.43 4.02 -6.35
C ARG A 63 5.93 3.49 -5.00
N SER A 64 6.27 4.19 -3.91
CA SER A 64 5.92 3.78 -2.56
C SER A 64 5.33 4.97 -1.81
N PHE A 65 4.12 4.80 -1.30
CA PHE A 65 3.33 5.84 -0.64
C PHE A 65 2.69 5.28 0.62
N SER A 66 2.66 6.08 1.68
CA SER A 66 1.83 5.81 2.85
C SER A 66 0.65 6.76 2.91
N ILE A 67 -0.50 6.25 3.36
CA ILE A 67 -1.71 7.06 3.54
C ILE A 67 -2.09 7.10 5.02
N ASP A 68 -2.56 8.25 5.50
CA ASP A 68 -3.31 8.32 6.76
C ASP A 68 -4.79 8.10 6.46
N GLY A 69 -5.12 6.83 6.22
CA GLY A 69 -6.44 6.36 5.80
C GLY A 69 -6.62 4.87 6.06
N TYR A 70 -7.68 4.31 5.50
CA TYR A 70 -8.00 2.89 5.52
C TYR A 70 -7.52 2.20 4.24
N PRO A 71 -7.38 0.86 4.21
CA PRO A 71 -6.89 0.15 3.03
C PRO A 71 -7.72 0.36 1.74
N ALA A 72 -8.99 0.76 1.88
CA ALA A 72 -9.89 1.03 0.76
C ALA A 72 -9.85 2.48 0.25
N ASP A 73 -9.21 3.39 1.00
CA ASP A 73 -8.93 4.77 0.58
C ASP A 73 -7.81 4.80 -0.48
#